data_AF-A0A847CDE6-F1
#
_entry.id   AF-A0A847CDE6-F1
#
_cell.length_a   1.000
_cell.length_b   1.000
_cell.length_c   1.000
_cell.angle_alpha   90.00
_cell.angle_beta   90.00
_cell.angle_gamma   90.00
#
_symmetry.space_group_name_H-M   'P 1'
#
loop_
_entity.id
_entity.type
_entity.pdbx_description
1 polymer ?
#
loop_
_entity_poly.entity_id
_entity_poly.type
_entity_poly.pdbx_seq_one_letter_code
_entity_poly.pdbx_strand_id
1 'polypeptide(L)'
;MIDEEIDEKVREQRKKDAIEYQNKKRNSYIFMLCASLFEIVETVLLIVVLFVVFMFFMIKVFHIQGDAATILFQVMTVVIFIGGMILGFIIYRKVVQWAIEKFNIAEKINDNVLVHYKKQPKEDKEAKLRK
;
A
#
# COMPACT_ATOMS: atom_id res chain seq x y z
N MET A 1 12.47 25.16 -44.54
CA MET A 1 12.13 23.74 -44.76
C MET A 1 12.72 22.84 -43.70
N ILE A 2 14.05 22.72 -43.53
CA ILE A 2 14.63 21.81 -42.51
C ILE A 2 14.29 22.25 -41.07
N ASP A 3 14.36 23.54 -40.75
CA ASP A 3 14.03 24.05 -39.41
C ASP A 3 12.54 23.92 -39.07
N GLU A 4 11.66 24.00 -40.06
CA GLU A 4 10.21 23.83 -39.92
C GLU A 4 9.86 22.37 -39.60
N GLU A 5 10.53 21.43 -40.26
CA GLU A 5 10.32 19.99 -40.06
C GLU A 5 10.84 19.51 -38.70
N ILE A 6 11.92 20.14 -38.20
CA ILE A 6 12.45 19.88 -36.84
C ILE A 6 11.50 20.44 -35.79
N ASP A 7 10.99 21.67 -35.96
CA ASP A 7 10.10 22.29 -34.99
C ASP A 7 8.72 21.59 -34.94
N GLU A 8 8.24 21.08 -36.07
CA GLU A 8 7.04 20.25 -36.15
C GLU A 8 7.21 18.91 -35.41
N LYS A 9 8.33 18.20 -35.64
CA LYS A 9 8.66 16.96 -34.90
C LYS A 9 8.76 17.20 -33.39
N VAL A 10 9.39 18.29 -32.96
CA VAL A 10 9.51 18.66 -31.54
C VAL A 10 8.13 18.99 -30.92
N ARG A 11 7.22 19.63 -31.66
CA ARG A 11 5.84 19.87 -31.19
C ARG A 11 5.03 18.58 -31.09
N GLU A 12 5.15 17.68 -32.06
CA GLU A 12 4.49 16.37 -31.99
C GLU A 12 5.00 15.54 -30.82
N GLN A 13 6.30 15.55 -30.59
CA GLN A 13 6.94 14.81 -29.50
C GLN A 13 6.47 15.35 -28.13
N ARG A 14 6.44 16.69 -27.96
CA ARG A 14 5.86 17.32 -26.75
C ARG A 14 4.39 16.96 -26.50
N LYS A 15 3.58 16.84 -27.56
CA LYS A 15 2.18 16.40 -27.44
C LYS A 15 2.09 14.93 -27.02
N LYS A 16 2.93 14.05 -27.60
CA LYS A 16 2.99 12.63 -27.22
C LYS A 16 3.41 12.45 -25.76
N ASP A 17 4.44 13.16 -25.33
CA ASP A 17 4.94 13.13 -23.94
C ASP A 17 3.87 13.63 -22.95
N ALA A 18 3.13 14.67 -23.31
CA ALA A 18 2.04 15.20 -22.48
C ALA A 18 0.87 14.20 -22.34
N ILE A 19 0.51 13.51 -23.43
CA ILE A 19 -0.51 12.46 -23.42
C ILE A 19 -0.05 11.26 -22.60
N GLU A 20 1.21 10.85 -22.74
CA GLU A 20 1.80 9.78 -21.96
C GLU A 20 1.83 10.11 -20.46
N TYR A 21 2.22 11.34 -20.10
CA TYR A 21 2.20 11.81 -18.73
C TYR A 21 0.79 11.78 -18.13
N GLN A 22 -0.23 12.22 -18.88
CA GLN A 22 -1.62 12.14 -18.41
C GLN A 22 -2.10 10.69 -18.24
N ASN A 23 -1.72 9.79 -19.15
CA ASN A 23 -2.03 8.36 -19.04
C ASN A 23 -1.34 7.72 -17.83
N LYS A 24 -0.06 8.02 -17.58
CA LYS A 24 0.69 7.58 -16.39
C LYS A 24 0.05 8.11 -15.11
N LYS A 25 -0.40 9.37 -15.09
CA LYS A 25 -1.11 9.96 -13.95
C LYS A 25 -2.42 9.23 -13.66
N ARG A 26 -3.24 8.96 -14.68
CA ARG A 26 -4.52 8.22 -14.52
C ARG A 26 -4.29 6.81 -14.00
N ASN A 27 -3.32 6.09 -14.54
CA ASN A 27 -2.97 4.73 -14.09
C ASN A 27 -2.48 4.72 -12.63
N SER A 28 -1.75 5.76 -12.22
CA SER A 28 -1.28 5.92 -10.84
C SER A 28 -2.44 6.10 -9.85
N TYR A 29 -3.47 6.87 -10.22
CA TYR A 29 -4.68 7.01 -9.40
C TYR A 29 -5.45 5.71 -9.29
N ILE A 30 -5.62 4.98 -10.39
CA ILE A 30 -6.31 3.69 -10.39
C ILE A 30 -5.55 2.69 -9.51
N PHE A 31 -4.23 2.64 -9.62
CA PHE A 31 -3.41 1.79 -8.76
C PHE A 31 -3.55 2.17 -7.28
N MET A 32 -3.51 3.45 -6.94
CA MET A 32 -3.68 3.91 -5.57
C MET A 32 -5.06 3.53 -5.02
N LEU A 33 -6.13 3.71 -5.80
CA LEU A 33 -7.47 3.29 -5.42
C LEU A 33 -7.58 1.78 -5.21
N CYS A 34 -7.03 0.97 -6.12
CA CYS A 34 -7.00 -0.48 -5.98
C CYS A 34 -6.17 -0.93 -4.78
N ALA A 35 -5.02 -0.30 -4.55
CA ALA A 35 -4.14 -0.60 -3.41
C ALA A 35 -4.82 -0.26 -2.08
N SER A 36 -5.48 0.90 -1.98
CA SER A 36 -6.25 1.27 -0.79
C SER A 36 -7.46 0.35 -0.56
N LEU A 37 -8.18 -0.05 -1.62
CA LEU A 37 -9.25 -1.04 -1.48
C LEU A 37 -8.72 -2.39 -0.98
N PHE A 38 -7.58 -2.83 -1.52
CA PHE A 38 -6.92 -4.04 -1.09
C PHE A 38 -6.48 -3.96 0.38
N GLU A 39 -5.88 -2.85 0.81
CA GLU A 39 -5.48 -2.59 2.20
C GLU A 39 -6.67 -2.74 3.17
N ILE A 40 -7.82 -2.15 2.82
CA ILE A 40 -9.03 -2.23 3.65
C ILE A 40 -9.51 -3.68 3.76
N VAL A 41 -9.65 -4.38 2.62
CA VAL A 41 -10.15 -5.77 2.61
C VAL A 41 -9.19 -6.69 3.36
N GLU A 42 -7.89 -6.55 3.14
CA GLU A 42 -6.84 -7.31 3.83
C GLU A 42 -6.90 -7.08 5.34
N THR A 43 -6.98 -5.82 5.77
CA THR A 43 -7.03 -5.46 7.19
C THR A 43 -8.27 -6.01 7.87
N VAL A 44 -9.44 -5.91 7.23
CA VAL A 44 -10.70 -6.49 7.76
C VAL A 44 -10.58 -8.01 7.89
N LEU A 45 -10.09 -8.69 6.85
CA LEU A 45 -9.89 -10.15 6.90
C LEU A 45 -8.93 -10.55 8.03
N LEU A 46 -7.83 -9.82 8.21
CA LEU A 46 -6.86 -10.09 9.25
C LEU A 46 -7.46 -9.93 10.65
N ILE A 47 -8.22 -8.85 10.88
CA ILE A 47 -8.91 -8.63 12.15
C ILE A 47 -9.90 -9.76 12.44
N VAL A 48 -10.68 -10.18 11.45
CA VAL A 48 -11.62 -11.29 11.59
C VAL A 48 -10.88 -12.59 11.95
N VAL A 49 -9.78 -12.91 11.27
CA VAL A 49 -8.96 -14.09 11.57
C VAL A 49 -8.42 -14.03 12.99
N LEU A 50 -7.86 -12.89 13.42
CA LEU A 50 -7.37 -12.71 14.78
C LEU A 50 -8.49 -12.89 15.81
N PHE A 51 -9.70 -12.39 15.52
CA PHE A 51 -10.88 -12.56 16.37
C PHE A 51 -11.29 -14.02 16.51
N VAL A 52 -11.34 -14.76 15.40
CA VAL A 52 -11.67 -16.19 15.40
C VAL A 52 -10.64 -16.98 16.20
N VAL A 53 -9.35 -16.69 15.99
CA VAL A 53 -8.26 -17.32 16.74
C VAL A 53 -8.38 -17.00 18.24
N PHE A 54 -8.65 -15.75 18.59
CA PHE A 54 -8.84 -15.34 19.98
C PHE A 54 -10.03 -16.05 20.65
N MET A 55 -11.19 -16.10 19.98
CA MET A 55 -12.35 -16.84 20.49
C MET A 55 -12.05 -18.32 20.66
N PHE A 56 -11.31 -18.92 19.72
CA PHE A 56 -10.87 -20.30 19.83
C PHE A 56 -10.02 -20.52 21.10
N PHE A 57 -9.04 -19.65 21.38
CA PHE A 57 -8.23 -19.73 22.60
C PHE A 57 -9.06 -19.54 23.89
N MET A 58 -9.96 -18.57 23.91
CA MET A 58 -10.84 -18.31 25.07
C MET A 58 -11.69 -19.53 25.43
N ILE A 59 -12.33 -20.16 24.43
CA ILE A 59 -13.29 -21.24 24.65
C ILE A 59 -12.58 -22.59 24.86
N LYS A 60 -11.59 -22.94 24.02
CA LYS A 60 -10.97 -24.27 24.01
C LYS A 60 -9.79 -24.42 24.97
N VAL A 61 -9.05 -23.35 25.24
CA VAL A 61 -7.81 -23.43 26.02
C VAL A 61 -8.06 -22.95 27.44
N PHE A 62 -8.56 -21.73 27.60
CA PHE A 62 -8.65 -21.10 28.92
C PHE A 62 -9.97 -21.35 29.67
N HIS A 63 -11.01 -21.86 28.99
CA HIS A 63 -12.33 -22.17 29.59
C HIS A 63 -12.90 -21.02 30.45
N ILE A 64 -12.63 -19.76 30.07
CA ILE A 64 -13.02 -18.59 30.87
C ILE A 64 -14.53 -18.37 30.72
N GLN A 65 -15.26 -18.39 31.84
CA GLN A 65 -16.71 -18.16 31.89
C GLN A 65 -17.06 -17.08 32.93
N GLY A 66 -18.22 -16.44 32.78
CA GLY A 66 -18.73 -15.42 33.70
C GLY A 66 -18.25 -13.99 33.40
N ASP A 67 -18.44 -13.07 34.35
CA ASP A 67 -18.14 -11.63 34.18
C ASP A 67 -16.68 -11.34 33.80
N ALA A 68 -15.74 -12.17 34.25
CA ALA A 68 -14.34 -12.06 33.88
C ALA A 68 -14.13 -12.25 32.36
N ALA A 69 -14.91 -13.12 31.70
CA ALA A 69 -14.82 -13.34 30.27
C ALA A 69 -15.27 -12.10 29.48
N THR A 70 -16.29 -11.40 29.95
CA THR A 70 -16.82 -10.19 29.31
C THR A 70 -15.81 -9.05 29.35
N ILE A 71 -15.18 -8.81 30.51
CA ILE A 71 -14.15 -7.77 30.67
C ILE A 71 -12.93 -8.09 29.80
N LEU A 72 -12.48 -9.35 29.82
CA LEU A 72 -11.31 -9.79 29.05
C LEU A 72 -11.59 -9.70 27.54
N PHE A 73 -12.81 -10.05 27.10
CA PHE A 73 -13.25 -9.90 25.72
C PHE A 73 -13.26 -8.43 25.28
N GLN A 74 -13.75 -7.50 26.10
CA GLN A 74 -13.76 -6.06 25.78
C GLN A 74 -12.34 -5.51 25.61
N VAL A 75 -11.45 -5.79 26.56
CA VAL A 75 -10.06 -5.32 26.50
C VAL A 75 -9.34 -5.93 25.29
N MET A 76 -9.49 -7.24 25.07
CA MET A 76 -8.83 -7.93 23.97
C MET A 76 -9.40 -7.53 22.61
N THR A 77 -10.67 -7.16 22.51
CA THR A 77 -11.26 -6.60 21.28
C THR A 77 -10.51 -5.35 20.83
N VAL A 78 -10.23 -4.43 21.77
CA VAL A 78 -9.48 -3.20 21.46
C VAL A 78 -8.04 -3.55 21.05
N VAL A 79 -7.40 -4.49 21.76
CA VAL A 79 -6.03 -4.94 21.45
C VAL A 79 -5.96 -5.61 20.07
N ILE A 80 -6.91 -6.48 19.74
CA ILE A 80 -6.99 -7.17 18.44
C ILE A 80 -7.26 -6.18 17.32
N PHE A 81 -8.10 -5.17 17.56
CA PHE A 81 -8.36 -4.14 16.57
C PHE A 81 -7.11 -3.31 16.27
N ILE A 82 -6.47 -2.74 17.29
CA ILE A 82 -5.25 -1.94 17.13
C ILE A 82 -4.11 -2.79 16.57
N GLY A 83 -3.90 -3.98 17.13
CA GLY A 83 -2.88 -4.92 16.67
C GLY A 83 -3.12 -5.38 15.24
N GLY A 84 -4.38 -5.66 14.89
CA GLY A 84 -4.79 -6.04 13.54
C GLY A 84 -4.58 -4.92 12.52
N MET A 85 -4.85 -3.66 12.87
CA MET A 85 -4.53 -2.52 12.00
C MET A 85 -3.02 -2.39 11.77
N ILE A 86 -2.20 -2.48 12.83
CA ILE A 86 -0.74 -2.36 12.72
C ILE A 86 -0.18 -3.52 11.90
N LEU A 87 -0.61 -4.75 12.16
CA LEU A 87 -0.19 -5.93 11.42
C LEU A 87 -0.66 -5.89 9.96
N GLY A 88 -1.91 -5.50 9.73
CA GLY A 88 -2.47 -5.30 8.40
C GLY A 88 -1.62 -4.33 7.58
N PHE A 89 -1.26 -3.18 8.16
CA PHE A 89 -0.39 -2.20 7.50
C PHE A 89 1.01 -2.77 7.16
N ILE A 90 1.61 -3.57 8.06
CA ILE A 90 2.91 -4.19 7.82
C ILE A 90 2.84 -5.22 6.69
N ILE A 91 1.80 -6.06 6.66
CA ILE A 91 1.63 -7.08 5.63
C ILE A 91 1.30 -6.42 4.30
N TYR A 92 0.35 -5.48 4.29
CA TYR A 92 0.01 -4.66 3.12
C TYR A 92 1.25 -4.06 2.46
N ARG A 93 2.13 -3.42 3.24
CA ARG A 93 3.36 -2.81 2.71
C ARG A 93 4.25 -3.84 2.01
N LYS A 94 4.37 -5.06 2.56
CA LYS A 94 5.14 -6.14 1.93
C LYS A 94 4.45 -6.68 0.68
N VAL A 95 3.13 -6.87 0.72
CA VAL A 95 2.34 -7.38 -0.41
C VAL A 95 2.39 -6.40 -1.59
N VAL A 96 2.25 -5.09 -1.32
CA VAL A 96 2.35 -4.06 -2.36
C VAL A 96 3.78 -3.99 -2.93
N GLN A 97 4.82 -4.06 -2.11
CA GLN A 97 6.20 -4.13 -2.61
C GLN A 97 6.40 -5.33 -3.53
N TRP A 98 5.94 -6.51 -3.09
CA TRP A 98 6.01 -7.72 -3.90
C TRP A 98 5.19 -7.63 -5.19
N ALA A 99 4.00 -7.03 -5.14
CA ALA A 99 3.16 -6.83 -6.32
C ALA A 99 3.81 -5.86 -7.32
N ILE A 100 4.41 -4.77 -6.84
CA ILE A 100 5.14 -3.81 -7.69
C ILE A 100 6.31 -4.50 -8.41
N GLU A 101 7.10 -5.29 -7.67
CA GLU A 101 8.23 -6.04 -8.21
C GLU A 101 7.79 -7.12 -9.21
N LYS A 102 6.75 -7.89 -8.88
CA LYS A 102 6.33 -9.05 -9.69
C LYS A 102 5.59 -8.66 -10.97
N PHE A 103 4.82 -7.58 -10.95
CA PHE A 103 4.03 -7.14 -12.10
C PHE A 103 4.73 -6.05 -12.93
N ASN A 104 6.00 -5.72 -12.61
CA ASN A 104 6.79 -4.64 -13.21
C ASN A 104 6.00 -3.32 -13.34
N ILE A 105 5.18 -3.03 -12.32
CA ILE A 105 4.29 -1.86 -12.29
C ILE A 105 5.12 -0.56 -12.24
N ALA A 106 6.39 -0.67 -11.86
CA ALA A 106 7.37 0.40 -11.86
C ALA A 106 7.50 1.13 -13.21
N GLU A 107 7.35 0.44 -14.34
CA GLU A 107 7.43 1.06 -15.67
C GLU A 107 6.13 1.79 -16.09
N LYS A 108 4.99 1.44 -15.48
CA LYS A 108 3.65 1.94 -15.89
C LYS A 108 3.07 3.01 -14.99
N ILE A 109 3.74 3.33 -13.88
CA ILE A 109 3.27 4.27 -12.85
C ILE A 109 4.29 5.38 -12.65
N ASN A 110 3.80 6.57 -12.33
CA ASN A 110 4.64 7.74 -12.10
C ASN A 110 5.54 7.54 -10.87
N ASP A 111 6.84 7.88 -10.97
CA ASP A 111 7.86 7.63 -9.95
C ASP A 111 7.49 8.20 -8.57
N ASN A 112 6.73 9.30 -8.50
CA ASN A 112 6.28 9.88 -7.24
C ASN A 112 5.42 8.93 -6.38
N VAL A 113 4.64 8.04 -7.02
CA VAL A 113 3.84 7.04 -6.29
C VAL A 113 4.72 5.86 -5.89
N LEU A 114 5.67 5.46 -6.74
CA LEU A 114 6.65 4.42 -6.42
C LEU A 114 7.53 4.79 -5.23
N VAL A 115 7.88 6.07 -5.04
CA VAL A 115 8.68 6.55 -3.91
C VAL A 115 7.97 6.35 -2.56
N HIS A 116 6.63 6.39 -2.51
CA HIS A 116 5.89 6.09 -1.27
C HIS A 116 5.92 4.61 -0.90
N TYR A 117 6.08 3.71 -1.87
CA TYR A 117 6.05 2.25 -1.66
C TYR A 117 7.43 1.59 -1.67
N LYS A 118 8.43 2.13 -2.40
CA LYS A 118 9.82 1.67 -2.35
C LYS A 118 10.46 2.07 -1.02
N LYS A 119 11.20 1.14 -0.40
CA LYS A 119 12.21 1.50 0.60
C LYS A 119 13.15 2.50 -0.07
N GLN A 120 13.15 3.76 0.36
CA GLN A 120 14.19 4.70 -0.07
C GLN A 120 15.55 4.03 0.17
N PRO A 121 16.40 3.85 -0.85
CA PRO A 121 17.75 3.39 -0.63
C PRO A 121 18.42 4.36 0.34
N LYS A 122 19.14 3.81 1.33
CA LYS A 122 19.73 4.58 2.43
C LYS A 122 20.64 5.73 1.94
N GLU A 123 21.15 5.64 0.72
CA GLU A 123 22.04 6.64 0.10
C GLU A 123 21.39 8.02 -0.10
N ASP A 124 20.07 8.10 -0.34
CA ASP A 124 19.39 9.39 -0.53
C ASP A 124 19.16 10.16 0.78
N LYS A 125 19.20 9.48 1.93
CA LYS A 125 19.10 10.14 3.24
C LYS A 125 20.40 10.82 3.62
N GLU A 126 21.55 10.26 3.25
CA GLU A 126 22.86 10.86 3.55
C GLU A 126 23.15 12.08 2.66
N ALA A 127 22.66 12.08 1.42
CA ALA A 127 22.81 13.23 0.51
C ALA A 127 21.98 14.46 0.93
N LYS A 128 20.81 14.27 1.56
CA LYS A 128 19.97 15.36 2.08
C LYS A 128 20.42 15.92 3.43
N LEU A 129 21.19 15.17 4.22
CA LEU A 129 21.77 15.63 5.49
C LEU A 129 23.08 16.40 5.31
N ARG A 130 23.65 16.40 4.10
CA ARG A 130 24.91 17.09 3.76
C ARG A 130 24.71 18.37 2.91
N LYS A 131 23.47 18.83 2.73
CA LYS A 131 23.14 20.17 2.20
C LYS A 131 22.57 21.02 3.31
#